data_AF-A0A958ZK18-F1
#
_entry.id   AF-A0A958ZK18-F1
#
_cell.length_a   1.000
_cell.length_b   1.000
_cell.length_c   1.000
_cell.angle_alpha   90.00
_cell.angle_beta   90.00
_cell.angle_gamma   90.00
#
_symmetry.space_group_name_H-M   'P 1'
#
loop_
_entity.id
_entity.type
_entity.pdbx_description
1 polymer ?
#
loop_
_entity_poly.entity_id
_entity_poly.type
_entity_poly.pdbx_seq_one_letter_code
_entity_poly.pdbx_strand_id
1 'polypeptide(L)'
;MPFAALMPKIQILTPVFWGLALLMTFACKKDNLGRDTSSQLSFSTRQVFFDTVFTGVGTVTRRLMIYNNSDREILISGIALEGMAGSTFRFNVDGVAGTQRDILLRSRDSLFAFVEATINPANTNQPFVVEDNLVFEVNGHVQKVQLIAWGRDAYYHRPTQLIQGFPPFSYLSEYGYRSMEVVWTNDKPHIIYGYLMVDSLLTLRMEAGTRVYFHQNAGLWVYRGGALRIEGEKNAEVVLQGDRLEPSFEDVGGQWDRIWINEGAASYI
;
A
#
# COMPACT_ATOMS: atom_id res chain seq x y z
N MET A 1 -55.47 53.30 -50.94
CA MET A 1 -55.71 53.37 -49.48
C MET A 1 -55.51 51.97 -48.91
N PRO A 2 -54.92 51.77 -47.72
CA PRO A 2 -53.50 51.86 -47.41
C PRO A 2 -52.84 50.49 -47.13
N PHE A 3 -51.51 50.48 -47.19
CA PHE A 3 -50.59 49.37 -46.91
C PHE A 3 -50.41 49.25 -45.39
N ALA A 4 -50.77 48.11 -44.79
CA ALA A 4 -50.70 47.89 -43.35
C ALA A 4 -49.29 47.43 -42.92
N ALA A 5 -48.76 48.11 -41.90
CA ALA A 5 -47.43 47.95 -41.34
C ALA A 5 -47.24 46.63 -40.59
N LEU A 6 -46.12 45.95 -40.87
CA LEU A 6 -45.63 44.78 -40.13
C LEU A 6 -44.23 45.11 -39.60
N MET A 7 -44.14 45.64 -38.38
CA MET A 7 -42.98 45.56 -37.48
C MET A 7 -43.39 46.13 -36.12
N PRO A 8 -43.31 45.35 -35.02
CA PRO A 8 -42.25 45.61 -34.05
C PRO A 8 -41.87 44.34 -33.25
N LYS A 9 -40.91 43.54 -33.72
CA LYS A 9 -40.26 42.52 -32.85
C LYS A 9 -38.73 42.57 -32.87
N ILE A 10 -38.14 43.37 -33.75
CA ILE A 10 -36.68 43.47 -33.94
C ILE A 10 -35.99 44.43 -32.94
N GLN A 11 -36.74 45.36 -32.31
CA GLN A 11 -36.16 46.37 -31.42
C GLN A 11 -35.78 45.86 -30.01
N ILE A 12 -36.28 44.69 -29.59
CA ILE A 12 -35.95 44.11 -28.27
C ILE A 12 -34.81 43.08 -28.38
N LEU A 13 -34.62 42.45 -29.55
CA LEU A 13 -33.54 41.48 -29.78
C LEU A 13 -32.15 42.11 -29.90
N THR A 14 -32.07 43.33 -30.41
CA THR A 14 -30.82 44.08 -30.59
C THR A 14 -30.10 44.40 -29.28
N PRO A 15 -30.74 44.96 -28.23
CA PRO A 15 -30.05 45.22 -26.96
C PRO A 15 -29.65 43.93 -26.22
N VAL A 16 -30.41 42.84 -26.38
CA VAL A 16 -30.05 41.52 -25.80
C VAL A 16 -28.81 40.94 -26.47
N PHE A 17 -28.70 41.05 -27.80
CA PHE A 17 -27.54 40.59 -28.54
C PHE A 17 -26.27 41.39 -28.19
N TRP A 18 -26.39 42.71 -28.03
CA TRP A 18 -25.28 43.56 -27.57
C TRP A 18 -24.93 43.33 -26.09
N GLY A 19 -25.91 43.07 -25.23
CA GLY A 19 -25.66 42.70 -23.83
C GLY A 19 -24.97 41.35 -23.67
N LEU A 20 -25.33 40.35 -24.49
CA LEU A 20 -24.68 39.05 -24.50
C LEU A 20 -23.26 39.12 -25.09
N ALA A 21 -23.04 39.96 -26.10
CA ALA A 21 -21.70 40.23 -26.65
C ALA A 21 -20.78 40.92 -25.63
N LEU A 22 -21.31 41.78 -24.76
CA LEU A 22 -20.56 42.43 -23.68
C LEU A 22 -20.19 41.46 -22.55
N LEU A 23 -20.99 40.43 -22.29
CA LEU A 23 -20.67 39.37 -21.32
C LEU A 23 -19.52 38.47 -21.78
N MET A 24 -19.29 38.35 -23.10
CA MET A 24 -18.21 37.52 -23.66
C MET A 24 -16.82 38.17 -23.54
N THR A 25 -16.70 39.48 -23.26
CA THR A 25 -15.40 40.15 -23.13
C THR A 25 -14.77 40.03 -21.74
N PHE A 26 -15.53 39.57 -20.74
CA PHE A 26 -15.01 39.28 -19.39
C PHE A 26 -14.41 37.88 -19.23
N ALA A 27 -14.44 37.03 -20.26
CA ALA A 27 -13.86 35.69 -20.23
C ALA A 27 -12.32 35.68 -20.36
N CYS A 28 -11.67 36.84 -20.45
CA CYS A 28 -10.22 36.93 -20.54
C CYS A 28 -9.58 36.74 -19.15
N LYS A 29 -9.40 35.47 -18.74
CA LYS A 29 -8.49 35.15 -17.64
C LYS A 29 -7.08 35.53 -18.09
N LYS A 30 -6.43 36.43 -17.35
CA LYS A 30 -5.01 36.74 -17.58
C LYS A 30 -4.20 35.53 -17.09
N ASP A 31 -3.87 34.62 -18.00
CA ASP A 31 -2.92 33.57 -17.69
C ASP A 31 -1.56 34.24 -17.43
N ASN A 32 -1.12 34.20 -16.17
CA ASN A 32 0.24 34.58 -15.82
C ASN A 32 1.15 33.48 -16.37
N LEU A 33 1.55 33.60 -17.64
CA LEU A 33 2.42 32.68 -18.39
C LEU A 33 3.88 32.67 -17.90
N GLY A 34 4.14 33.15 -16.68
CA GLY A 34 5.46 33.19 -16.09
C GLY A 34 5.66 32.00 -15.17
N ARG A 35 6.78 31.29 -15.36
CA ARG A 35 7.22 30.26 -14.40
C ARG A 35 7.61 30.90 -13.08
N ASP A 36 7.26 30.22 -12.00
CA ASP A 36 7.75 30.55 -10.68
C ASP A 36 9.21 30.10 -10.53
N THR A 37 10.09 31.00 -10.12
CA THR A 37 11.53 30.71 -9.94
C THR A 37 11.96 30.74 -8.47
N SER A 38 11.05 30.99 -7.52
CA SER A 38 11.39 31.11 -6.10
C SER A 38 10.51 30.25 -5.19
N SER A 39 9.30 29.90 -5.60
CA SER A 39 8.42 29.05 -4.77
C SER A 39 8.91 27.62 -4.68
N GLN A 40 8.54 26.99 -3.57
CA GLN A 40 8.79 25.59 -3.24
C GLN A 40 7.49 24.79 -3.30
N LEU A 41 7.62 23.47 -3.46
CA LEU A 41 6.50 22.55 -3.33
C LEU A 41 6.08 22.42 -1.86
N SER A 42 4.79 22.15 -1.64
CA SER A 42 4.27 21.70 -0.36
C SER A 42 3.86 20.23 -0.45
N PHE A 43 3.99 19.48 0.64
CA PHE A 43 3.67 18.05 0.67
C PHE A 43 2.63 17.76 1.73
N SER A 44 1.74 16.80 1.48
CA SER A 44 0.76 16.33 2.48
C SER A 44 1.39 15.75 3.74
N THR A 45 2.60 15.21 3.63
CA THR A 45 3.39 14.72 4.76
C THR A 45 4.88 14.95 4.48
N ARG A 46 5.68 15.06 5.54
CA ARG A 46 7.15 15.11 5.46
C ARG A 46 7.77 13.71 5.38
N GLN A 47 6.99 12.69 5.76
CA GLN A 47 7.45 11.32 5.87
C GLN A 47 6.35 10.34 5.45
N VAL A 48 6.72 9.37 4.62
CA VAL A 48 5.89 8.20 4.30
C VAL A 48 6.42 7.03 5.10
N PHE A 49 5.59 6.56 6.03
CA PHE A 49 5.93 5.49 6.96
C PHE A 49 5.22 4.19 6.61
N PHE A 50 6.01 3.12 6.51
CA PHE A 50 5.54 1.74 6.49
C PHE A 50 5.94 1.12 7.82
N ASP A 51 4.96 0.60 8.55
CA ASP A 51 5.17 -0.11 9.81
C ASP A 51 5.80 -1.48 9.52
N THR A 52 5.29 -2.57 10.07
CA THR A 52 5.85 -3.91 9.89
C THR A 52 5.67 -4.38 8.45
N VAL A 53 6.78 -4.48 7.73
CA VAL A 53 6.88 -5.00 6.37
C VAL A 53 7.57 -6.36 6.41
N PHE A 54 6.82 -7.42 6.11
CA PHE A 54 7.40 -8.75 6.01
C PHE A 54 8.29 -8.87 4.77
N THR A 55 9.52 -9.36 4.95
CA THR A 55 10.51 -9.36 3.86
C THR A 55 10.15 -10.36 2.75
N GLY A 56 10.35 -9.99 1.48
CA GLY A 56 9.95 -10.82 0.34
C GLY A 56 8.48 -10.70 -0.07
N VAL A 57 7.70 -9.83 0.60
CA VAL A 57 6.33 -9.46 0.22
C VAL A 57 6.26 -7.94 0.07
N GLY A 58 5.51 -7.47 -0.93
CA GLY A 58 5.29 -6.04 -1.14
C GLY A 58 4.32 -5.45 -0.11
N THR A 59 4.50 -4.18 0.24
CA THR A 59 3.57 -3.47 1.12
C THR A 59 2.32 -3.01 0.40
N VAL A 60 1.37 -2.49 1.16
CA VAL A 60 0.38 -1.56 0.62
C VAL A 60 1.02 -0.33 -0.01
N THR A 61 0.31 0.24 -0.98
CA THR A 61 0.65 1.54 -1.55
C THR A 61 0.22 2.67 -0.62
N ARG A 62 1.14 3.58 -0.30
CA ARG A 62 0.88 4.83 0.43
C ARG A 62 0.75 6.00 -0.55
N ARG A 63 -0.16 6.92 -0.24
CA ARG A 63 -0.42 8.11 -1.07
C ARG A 63 0.25 9.35 -0.47
N LEU A 64 0.95 10.09 -1.29
CA LEU A 64 1.57 11.39 -1.02
C LEU A 64 1.02 12.41 -2.02
N MET A 65 0.42 13.49 -1.52
CA MET A 65 0.07 14.65 -2.36
C MET A 65 1.23 15.65 -2.41
N ILE A 66 1.50 16.15 -3.61
CA ILE A 66 2.48 17.21 -3.91
C ILE A 66 1.70 18.41 -4.41
N TYR A 67 1.89 19.57 -3.80
CA TYR A 67 1.09 20.77 -4.08
C TYR A 67 1.96 21.90 -4.61
N ASN A 68 1.45 22.56 -5.66
CA ASN A 68 1.86 23.91 -6.00
C ASN A 68 0.87 24.91 -5.42
N ASN A 69 1.25 25.49 -4.28
CA ASN A 69 0.44 26.50 -3.61
C ASN A 69 0.65 27.92 -4.17
N SER A 70 1.52 28.11 -5.16
CA SER A 70 1.73 29.42 -5.77
C SER A 70 0.65 29.74 -6.83
N ASP A 71 0.60 30.99 -7.25
CA ASP A 71 -0.30 31.47 -8.30
C ASP A 71 0.29 31.32 -9.72
N ARG A 72 1.48 30.71 -9.81
CA ARG A 72 2.23 30.46 -11.05
C ARG A 72 2.56 28.98 -11.20
N GLU A 73 2.90 28.56 -12.41
CA GLU A 73 3.35 27.20 -12.66
C GLU A 73 4.77 26.97 -12.11
N ILE A 74 5.00 25.77 -11.57
CA ILE A 74 6.31 25.32 -11.07
C ILE A 74 6.83 24.21 -11.98
N LEU A 75 8.08 24.33 -12.43
CA LEU A 75 8.78 23.24 -13.11
C LEU A 75 9.53 22.40 -12.08
N ILE A 76 9.16 21.13 -11.98
CA ILE A 76 9.90 20.11 -11.25
C ILE A 76 10.89 19.50 -12.22
N SER A 77 12.17 19.87 -12.10
CA SER A 77 13.22 19.42 -13.01
C SER A 77 13.55 17.94 -12.84
N GLY A 78 13.32 17.38 -11.64
CA GLY A 78 13.57 15.98 -11.36
C GLY A 78 12.76 15.46 -10.18
N ILE A 79 12.27 14.22 -10.31
CA ILE A 79 11.75 13.41 -9.22
C ILE A 79 12.48 12.08 -9.25
N ALA A 80 13.15 11.70 -8.16
CA ALA A 80 13.93 10.47 -8.08
C ALA A 80 14.01 9.96 -6.63
N LEU A 81 14.40 8.69 -6.45
CA LEU A 81 14.87 8.21 -5.16
C LEU A 81 16.34 8.63 -4.98
N GLU A 82 16.73 9.02 -3.75
CA GLU A 82 18.10 9.42 -3.43
C GLU A 82 19.05 8.23 -3.38
N GLY A 83 18.62 7.15 -2.74
CA GLY A 83 19.42 5.94 -2.58
C GLY A 83 19.52 5.13 -3.88
N MET A 84 20.61 4.36 -3.99
CA MET A 84 20.68 3.23 -4.94
C MET A 84 19.78 2.05 -4.53
N ALA A 85 18.94 2.22 -3.51
CA ALA A 85 17.99 1.22 -3.01
C ALA A 85 16.75 1.07 -3.91
N GLY A 86 16.92 1.18 -5.23
CA GLY A 86 15.89 0.99 -6.24
C GLY A 86 15.25 -0.41 -6.26
N SER A 87 15.62 -1.29 -5.32
CA SER A 87 14.96 -2.56 -5.05
C SER A 87 13.93 -2.50 -3.93
N THR A 88 14.04 -1.55 -2.98
CA THR A 88 13.17 -1.50 -1.81
C THR A 88 11.97 -0.60 -2.03
N PHE A 89 12.17 0.67 -2.37
CA PHE A 89 11.06 1.59 -2.62
C PHE A 89 10.78 1.70 -4.11
N ARG A 90 9.50 1.68 -4.45
CA ARG A 90 8.99 1.98 -5.79
C ARG A 90 7.99 3.11 -5.65
N PHE A 91 7.99 4.00 -6.64
CA PHE A 91 7.06 5.11 -6.64
C PHE A 91 6.50 5.35 -8.03
N ASN A 92 5.35 6.01 -8.05
CA ASN A 92 4.69 6.52 -9.24
C ASN A 92 4.24 7.95 -8.93
N VAL A 93 4.42 8.86 -9.88
CA VAL A 93 3.87 10.22 -9.81
C VAL A 93 2.97 10.42 -11.02
N ASP A 94 1.71 10.78 -10.76
CA ASP A 94 0.68 11.09 -11.75
C ASP A 94 0.54 10.06 -12.87
N GLY A 95 0.63 8.78 -12.51
CA GLY A 95 0.49 7.64 -13.42
C GLY A 95 1.80 7.16 -14.04
N VAL A 96 2.91 7.90 -13.91
CA VAL A 96 4.22 7.50 -14.44
C VAL A 96 5.08 6.89 -13.33
N ALA A 97 5.64 5.71 -13.57
CA ALA A 97 6.46 4.99 -12.59
C ALA A 97 7.92 5.46 -12.61
N GLY A 98 8.54 5.51 -11.43
CA GLY A 98 9.97 5.76 -11.25
C GLY A 98 10.39 7.19 -11.55
N THR A 99 11.70 7.35 -11.80
CA THR A 99 12.34 8.64 -12.01
C THR A 99 11.74 9.41 -13.18
N GLN A 100 11.42 10.67 -12.94
CA GLN A 100 10.82 11.57 -13.93
C GLN A 100 11.55 12.91 -13.94
N ARG A 101 11.42 13.63 -15.06
CA ARG A 101 12.02 14.95 -15.26
C ARG A 101 11.04 15.87 -15.95
N ASP A 102 11.27 17.16 -15.78
CA ASP A 102 10.59 18.24 -16.49
C ASP A 102 9.05 18.19 -16.35
N ILE A 103 8.55 17.95 -15.14
CA ILE A 103 7.12 17.94 -14.84
C ILE A 103 6.66 19.37 -14.56
N LEU A 104 5.69 19.84 -15.34
CA LEU A 104 5.09 21.16 -15.15
C LEU A 104 3.84 21.05 -14.27
N LEU A 105 3.91 21.59 -13.05
CA LEU A 105 2.80 21.62 -12.11
C LEU A 105 2.10 22.99 -12.14
N ARG A 106 0.83 23.00 -12.56
CA ARG A 106 0.04 24.23 -12.73
C ARG A 106 -0.16 24.96 -11.40
N SER A 107 -0.51 26.25 -11.50
CA SER A 107 -0.80 27.06 -10.33
C SER A 107 -2.00 26.52 -9.56
N ARG A 108 -1.88 26.49 -8.22
CA ARG A 108 -2.92 25.99 -7.32
C ARG A 108 -3.35 24.54 -7.61
N ASP A 109 -2.46 23.75 -8.19
CA ASP A 109 -2.71 22.36 -8.58
C ASP A 109 -1.87 21.37 -7.75
N SER A 110 -2.13 20.08 -7.92
CA SER A 110 -1.46 19.01 -7.17
C SER A 110 -1.22 17.77 -8.00
N LEU A 111 -0.17 17.01 -7.65
CA LEU A 111 0.10 15.67 -8.17
C LEU A 111 -0.15 14.63 -7.09
N PHE A 112 -0.59 13.46 -7.53
CA PHE A 112 -0.58 12.25 -6.72
C PHE A 112 0.75 11.52 -6.89
N ALA A 113 1.40 11.21 -5.77
CA ALA A 113 2.47 10.24 -5.71
C ALA A 113 2.01 9.00 -4.92
N PHE A 114 2.32 7.84 -5.45
CA PHE A 114 2.06 6.53 -4.84
C PHE A 114 3.39 5.87 -4.55
N VAL A 115 3.60 5.42 -3.32
CA VAL A 115 4.86 4.81 -2.87
C VAL A 115 4.55 3.44 -2.28
N GLU A 116 5.36 2.45 -2.63
CA GLU A 116 5.29 1.09 -2.10
C GLU A 116 6.70 0.62 -1.73
N ALA A 117 6.79 -0.31 -0.79
CA ALA A 117 8.03 -0.91 -0.35
C ALA A 117 8.02 -2.43 -0.59
N THR A 118 9.19 -3.00 -0.85
CA THR A 118 9.40 -4.45 -0.96
C THR A 118 10.79 -4.75 -0.42
N ILE A 119 10.86 -5.20 0.83
CA ILE A 119 12.15 -5.35 1.52
C ILE A 119 12.70 -6.75 1.26
N ASN A 120 13.97 -6.84 0.85
CA ASN A 120 14.65 -8.12 0.70
C ASN A 120 14.99 -8.73 2.08
N PRO A 121 14.95 -10.06 2.24
CA PRO A 121 15.31 -10.70 3.50
C PRO A 121 16.73 -10.38 3.92
N ALA A 122 16.91 -9.97 5.19
CA ALA A 122 18.21 -9.67 5.76
C ALA A 122 18.81 -10.86 6.54
N ASN A 123 18.09 -11.99 6.59
CA ASN A 123 18.43 -13.21 7.33
C ASN A 123 18.70 -12.96 8.82
N THR A 124 17.92 -12.07 9.43
CA THR A 124 18.01 -11.68 10.85
C THR A 124 16.74 -12.05 11.60
N ASN A 125 16.85 -12.28 12.91
CA ASN A 125 15.70 -12.50 13.80
C ASN A 125 15.17 -11.20 14.40
N GLN A 126 15.87 -10.08 14.22
CA GLN A 126 15.47 -8.77 14.75
C GLN A 126 14.86 -7.91 13.64
N PRO A 127 13.85 -7.06 13.95
CA PRO A 127 13.37 -6.09 12.99
C PRO A 127 14.50 -5.11 12.63
N PHE A 128 14.44 -4.55 11.44
CA PHE A 128 15.42 -3.59 10.94
C PHE A 128 14.72 -2.46 10.17
N VAL A 129 15.37 -1.31 10.06
CA VAL A 129 14.79 -0.13 9.40
C VAL A 129 15.48 0.08 8.06
N VAL A 130 14.69 0.34 7.02
CA VAL A 130 15.18 0.76 5.71
C VAL A 130 14.67 2.17 5.43
N GLU A 131 15.58 3.06 5.05
CA GLU A 131 15.30 4.47 4.78
C GLU A 131 15.73 4.85 3.37
N ASP A 132 14.96 5.74 2.75
CA ASP A 132 15.31 6.41 1.50
C ASP A 132 14.63 7.78 1.46
N ASN A 133 14.95 8.61 0.47
CA ASN A 133 14.30 9.90 0.24
C ASN A 133 13.72 9.95 -1.17
N LEU A 134 12.46 10.37 -1.27
CA LEU A 134 11.90 10.83 -2.53
C LEU A 134 12.30 12.30 -2.72
N VAL A 135 13.13 12.54 -3.73
CA VAL A 135 13.79 13.81 -4.00
C VAL A 135 13.05 14.54 -5.11
N PHE A 136 12.81 15.84 -4.90
CA PHE A 136 12.23 16.76 -5.86
C PHE A 136 13.21 17.90 -6.11
N GLU A 137 13.60 18.10 -7.36
CA GLU A 137 14.41 19.23 -7.79
C GLU A 137 13.49 20.30 -8.39
N VAL A 138 13.51 21.50 -7.80
CA VAL A 138 12.61 22.60 -8.17
C VAL A 138 13.37 23.91 -8.05
N ASN A 139 13.42 24.69 -9.12
CA ASN A 139 14.03 26.02 -9.11
C ASN A 139 15.50 26.04 -8.59
N GLY A 140 16.26 24.96 -8.83
CA GLY A 140 17.62 24.81 -8.33
C GLY A 140 17.74 24.43 -6.84
N HIS A 141 16.61 24.20 -6.17
CA HIS A 141 16.52 23.69 -4.81
C HIS A 141 16.14 22.22 -4.78
N VAL A 142 16.62 21.51 -3.77
CA VAL A 142 16.31 20.10 -3.52
C VAL A 142 15.37 20.02 -2.31
N GLN A 143 14.19 19.42 -2.50
CA GLN A 143 13.25 19.08 -1.45
C GLN A 143 13.13 17.56 -1.32
N LYS A 144 12.91 17.09 -0.09
CA LYS A 144 12.89 15.65 0.21
C LYS A 144 11.66 15.28 1.02
N VAL A 145 11.10 14.12 0.72
CA VAL A 145 10.13 13.42 1.56
C VAL A 145 10.77 12.11 2.01
N GLN A 146 10.87 11.90 3.31
CA GLN A 146 11.53 10.72 3.87
C GLN A 146 10.64 9.48 3.72
N LEU A 147 11.22 8.38 3.30
CA LEU A 147 10.59 7.07 3.20
C LEU A 147 11.21 6.19 4.29
N ILE A 148 10.38 5.60 5.15
CA ILE A 148 10.83 4.67 6.20
C ILE A 148 9.99 3.41 6.17
N ALA A 149 10.63 2.25 6.19
CA ALA A 149 9.97 0.96 6.31
C ALA A 149 10.62 0.08 7.39
N TRP A 150 9.81 -0.53 8.26
CA TRP A 150 10.28 -1.45 9.31
C TRP A 150 10.22 -2.90 8.80
N GLY A 151 11.36 -3.42 8.35
CA GLY A 151 11.50 -4.79 7.87
C GLY A 151 11.48 -5.83 8.97
N ARG A 152 10.75 -6.92 8.74
CA ARG A 152 10.73 -8.11 9.59
C ARG A 152 10.84 -9.36 8.75
N ASP A 153 11.92 -10.13 8.93
CA ASP A 153 12.03 -11.44 8.28
C ASP A 153 10.97 -12.41 8.82
N ALA A 154 10.49 -13.29 7.95
CA ALA A 154 9.44 -14.25 8.27
C ALA A 154 9.68 -15.62 7.63
N TYR A 155 9.09 -16.66 8.23
CA TYR A 155 8.95 -17.97 7.62
C TYR A 155 7.69 -18.00 6.75
N TYR A 156 7.84 -18.35 5.47
CA TYR A 156 6.72 -18.37 4.54
C TYR A 156 6.26 -19.79 4.24
N HIS A 157 4.97 -20.04 4.47
CA HIS A 157 4.29 -21.26 4.11
C HIS A 157 3.38 -20.98 2.91
N ARG A 158 3.82 -21.33 1.71
CA ARG A 158 3.08 -21.13 0.45
C ARG A 158 2.47 -22.42 -0.07
N PRO A 159 1.25 -22.38 -0.65
CA PRO A 159 0.57 -23.58 -1.08
C PRO A 159 1.33 -24.21 -2.25
N THR A 160 1.46 -25.53 -2.21
CA THR A 160 2.10 -26.36 -3.24
C THR A 160 1.10 -27.29 -3.91
N GLN A 161 -0.07 -27.49 -3.28
CA GLN A 161 -1.17 -28.32 -3.75
C GLN A 161 -2.31 -27.45 -4.28
N LEU A 162 -2.70 -27.69 -5.53
CA LEU A 162 -3.82 -27.02 -6.21
C LEU A 162 -4.82 -28.06 -6.71
N ILE A 163 -5.55 -28.67 -5.77
CA ILE A 163 -6.52 -29.74 -6.06
C ILE A 163 -7.91 -29.12 -6.24
N GLN A 164 -8.59 -29.46 -7.33
CA GLN A 164 -9.94 -28.98 -7.61
C GLN A 164 -10.91 -29.35 -6.47
N GLY A 165 -11.68 -28.37 -5.99
CA GLY A 165 -12.65 -28.55 -4.90
C GLY A 165 -12.09 -28.36 -3.50
N PHE A 166 -10.77 -28.17 -3.36
CA PHE A 166 -10.11 -27.82 -2.11
C PHE A 166 -9.53 -26.39 -2.19
N PRO A 167 -9.40 -25.68 -1.05
CA PRO A 167 -8.58 -24.49 -1.03
C PRO A 167 -7.11 -24.86 -1.35
N PRO A 168 -6.33 -23.97 -1.99
CA PRO A 168 -4.88 -24.16 -2.16
C PRO A 168 -4.22 -24.44 -0.81
N PHE A 169 -3.38 -25.46 -0.73
CA PHE A 169 -2.75 -25.85 0.53
C PHE A 169 -1.33 -26.40 0.37
N SER A 170 -0.62 -26.57 1.47
CA SER A 170 0.65 -27.31 1.57
C SER A 170 0.69 -28.10 2.87
N TYR A 171 1.52 -29.13 2.93
CA TYR A 171 1.76 -29.86 4.17
C TYR A 171 2.85 -29.19 5.00
N LEU A 172 2.66 -29.11 6.31
CA LEU A 172 3.67 -28.57 7.23
C LEU A 172 5.02 -29.30 7.12
N SER A 173 4.98 -30.60 6.84
CA SER A 173 6.17 -31.44 6.64
C SER A 173 7.03 -31.04 5.43
N GLU A 174 6.51 -30.25 4.47
CA GLU A 174 7.27 -29.79 3.30
C GLU A 174 8.36 -28.76 3.67
N TYR A 175 8.24 -28.09 4.82
CA TYR A 175 9.10 -26.97 5.20
C TYR A 175 10.35 -27.40 5.99
N GLY A 176 10.85 -28.62 5.73
CA GLY A 176 12.15 -29.09 6.22
C GLY A 176 12.16 -29.65 7.64
N TYR A 177 10.99 -29.86 8.25
CA TYR A 177 10.90 -30.47 9.58
C TYR A 177 11.09 -31.99 9.50
N ARG A 178 11.96 -32.53 10.36
CA ARG A 178 12.31 -33.96 10.39
C ARG A 178 11.74 -34.73 11.59
N SER A 179 10.90 -34.06 12.37
CA SER A 179 10.31 -34.58 13.60
C SER A 179 8.80 -34.69 13.44
N MET A 180 8.19 -35.64 14.16
CA MET A 180 6.73 -35.73 14.31
C MET A 180 6.15 -34.60 15.18
N GLU A 181 7.01 -33.86 15.89
CA GLU A 181 6.66 -32.59 16.53
C GLU A 181 7.43 -31.45 15.85
N VAL A 182 6.68 -30.49 15.30
CA VAL A 182 7.19 -29.26 14.70
C VAL A 182 7.01 -28.14 15.71
N VAL A 183 8.12 -27.51 16.09
CA VAL A 183 8.12 -26.42 17.07
C VAL A 183 8.28 -25.10 16.34
N TRP A 184 7.32 -24.20 16.53
CA TRP A 184 7.42 -22.79 16.17
C TRP A 184 7.80 -22.00 17.41
N THR A 185 8.90 -21.24 17.30
CA THR A 185 9.41 -20.40 18.39
C THR A 185 9.00 -18.94 18.15
N ASN A 186 9.49 -18.00 18.96
CA ASN A 186 9.21 -16.57 18.82
C ASN A 186 10.29 -15.80 18.05
N ASP A 187 11.22 -16.50 17.39
CA ASP A 187 12.37 -15.91 16.71
C ASP A 187 11.97 -15.11 15.45
N LYS A 188 11.09 -15.67 14.61
CA LYS A 188 10.50 -15.00 13.44
C LYS A 188 9.00 -15.30 13.33
N PRO A 189 8.22 -14.36 12.80
CA PRO A 189 6.83 -14.62 12.45
C PRO A 189 6.69 -15.69 11.37
N HIS A 190 5.61 -16.46 11.45
CA HIS A 190 5.18 -17.40 10.41
C HIS A 190 4.07 -16.78 9.58
N ILE A 191 4.17 -16.83 8.25
CA ILE A 191 3.17 -16.27 7.33
C ILE A 191 2.64 -17.39 6.44
N ILE A 192 1.33 -17.60 6.51
CA ILE A 192 0.64 -18.68 5.80
C ILE A 192 -0.13 -18.10 4.62
N TYR A 193 0.15 -18.61 3.42
CA TYR A 193 -0.62 -18.39 2.20
C TYR A 193 -1.43 -19.65 1.90
N GLY A 194 -2.71 -19.50 1.56
CA GLY A 194 -3.60 -20.66 1.44
C GLY A 194 -3.71 -21.42 2.75
N TYR A 195 -3.94 -22.73 2.70
CA TYR A 195 -4.03 -23.57 3.88
C TYR A 195 -2.70 -24.25 4.21
N LEU A 196 -2.29 -24.19 5.48
CA LEU A 196 -1.20 -25.01 5.98
C LEU A 196 -1.76 -26.23 6.71
N MET A 197 -1.49 -27.42 6.20
CA MET A 197 -2.00 -28.66 6.76
C MET A 197 -1.02 -29.27 7.76
N VAL A 198 -1.47 -29.46 9.00
CA VAL A 198 -0.83 -30.34 9.98
C VAL A 198 -1.38 -31.74 9.74
N ASP A 199 -0.62 -32.57 9.04
CA ASP A 199 -1.03 -33.92 8.64
C ASP A 199 -1.15 -34.87 9.84
N SER A 200 -1.75 -36.03 9.61
CA SER A 200 -1.83 -37.14 10.54
C SER A 200 -0.48 -37.45 11.20
N LEU A 201 -0.51 -37.75 12.50
CA LEU A 201 0.67 -38.06 13.32
C LEU A 201 1.65 -36.89 13.55
N LEU A 202 1.39 -35.72 12.97
CA LEU A 202 2.18 -34.52 13.18
C LEU A 202 1.58 -33.66 14.30
N THR A 203 2.43 -33.16 15.19
CA THR A 203 2.08 -32.15 16.19
C THR A 203 2.72 -30.83 15.82
N LEU A 204 1.92 -29.77 15.66
CA LEU A 204 2.41 -28.40 15.61
C LEU A 204 2.35 -27.81 17.01
N ARG A 205 3.51 -27.48 17.59
CA ARG A 205 3.67 -26.83 18.89
C ARG A 205 4.12 -25.39 18.68
N MET A 206 3.34 -24.43 19.19
CA MET A 206 3.66 -23.00 19.17
C MET A 206 4.06 -22.57 20.58
N GLU A 207 5.30 -22.11 20.73
CA GLU A 207 5.82 -21.64 22.02
C GLU A 207 5.33 -20.22 22.35
N ALA A 208 5.47 -19.83 23.61
CA ALA A 208 5.07 -18.51 24.08
C ALA A 208 5.67 -17.37 23.23
N GLY A 209 4.83 -16.42 22.83
CA GLY A 209 5.21 -15.28 21.99
C GLY A 209 5.33 -15.58 20.49
N THR A 210 5.04 -16.80 20.02
CA THR A 210 4.98 -17.09 18.58
C THR A 210 3.92 -16.22 17.89
N ARG A 211 4.29 -15.66 16.74
CA ARG A 211 3.40 -14.84 15.91
C ARG A 211 3.13 -15.52 14.58
N VAL A 212 1.87 -15.75 14.28
CA VAL A 212 1.40 -16.40 13.07
C VAL A 212 0.44 -15.46 12.36
N TYR A 213 0.73 -15.19 11.10
CA TYR A 213 -0.02 -14.31 10.24
C TYR A 213 -0.60 -15.09 9.07
N PHE A 214 -1.87 -14.87 8.79
CA PHE A 214 -2.59 -15.51 7.70
C PHE A 214 -2.83 -14.50 6.58
N HIS A 215 -2.43 -14.86 5.36
CA HIS A 215 -2.80 -14.08 4.20
C HIS A 215 -4.32 -14.19 3.91
N GLN A 216 -4.84 -13.33 3.04
CA GLN A 216 -6.25 -13.38 2.66
C GLN A 216 -6.67 -14.79 2.22
N ASN A 217 -7.78 -15.29 2.79
CA ASN A 217 -8.33 -16.64 2.58
C ASN A 217 -7.43 -17.80 3.04
N ALA A 218 -6.36 -17.51 3.79
CA ALA A 218 -5.50 -18.53 4.36
C ALA A 218 -6.12 -19.16 5.61
N GLY A 219 -5.63 -20.34 5.98
CA GLY A 219 -6.08 -21.05 7.16
C GLY A 219 -5.07 -22.07 7.66
N LEU A 220 -5.29 -22.56 8.87
CA LEU A 220 -4.54 -23.69 9.44
C LEU A 220 -5.47 -24.90 9.45
N TRP A 221 -5.05 -26.00 8.84
CA TRP A 221 -5.83 -27.22 8.78
C TRP A 221 -5.15 -28.34 9.57
N VAL A 222 -5.67 -28.63 10.76
CA VAL A 222 -5.24 -29.79 11.55
C VAL A 222 -6.04 -31.00 11.07
N TYR A 223 -5.37 -31.84 10.27
CA TYR A 223 -5.99 -33.00 9.65
C TYR A 223 -6.24 -34.13 10.66
N ARG A 224 -6.97 -35.16 10.24
CA ARG A 224 -7.32 -36.30 11.09
C ARG A 224 -6.07 -36.93 11.69
N GLY A 225 -6.02 -37.03 13.01
CA GLY A 225 -4.89 -37.58 13.75
C GLY A 225 -3.66 -36.67 13.86
N GLY A 226 -3.72 -35.44 13.36
CA GLY A 226 -2.78 -34.38 13.69
C GLY A 226 -3.11 -33.73 15.04
N ALA A 227 -2.19 -32.90 15.54
CA ALA A 227 -2.38 -32.17 16.80
C ALA A 227 -1.85 -30.73 16.71
N LEU A 228 -2.53 -29.82 17.40
CA LEU A 228 -2.10 -28.45 17.62
C LEU A 228 -1.94 -28.20 19.12
N ARG A 229 -0.78 -27.65 19.50
CA ARG A 229 -0.45 -27.24 20.87
C ARG A 229 -0.05 -25.77 20.87
N ILE A 230 -0.82 -24.94 21.58
CA ILE A 230 -0.55 -23.51 21.74
C ILE A 230 -0.15 -23.27 23.19
N GLU A 231 1.09 -22.86 23.41
CA GLU A 231 1.68 -22.70 24.76
C GLU A 231 1.93 -21.21 25.04
N GLY A 232 0.90 -20.39 24.85
CA GLY A 232 0.95 -18.96 25.18
C GLY A 232 1.01 -18.73 26.69
N GLU A 233 1.70 -17.68 27.11
CA GLU A 233 1.77 -17.24 28.50
C GLU A 233 1.23 -15.82 28.65
N LYS A 234 0.91 -15.41 29.88
CA LYS A 234 0.51 -14.02 30.15
C LYS A 234 1.64 -13.06 29.77
N ASN A 235 1.36 -12.09 28.90
CA ASN A 235 2.32 -11.16 28.29
C ASN A 235 3.31 -11.80 27.28
N ALA A 236 3.10 -13.07 26.92
CA ALA A 236 3.80 -13.77 25.85
C ALA A 236 2.79 -14.67 25.12
N GLU A 237 1.68 -14.08 24.71
CA GLU A 237 0.60 -14.76 24.02
C GLU A 237 1.07 -15.24 22.64
N VAL A 238 0.55 -16.40 22.22
CA VAL A 238 0.64 -16.79 20.82
C VAL A 238 -0.40 -15.98 20.04
N VAL A 239 0.05 -15.27 19.02
CA VAL A 239 -0.81 -14.38 18.22
C VAL A 239 -1.12 -15.03 16.88
N LEU A 240 -2.40 -15.17 16.57
CA LEU A 240 -2.95 -15.70 15.32
C LEU A 240 -3.84 -14.61 14.71
N GLN A 241 -3.41 -13.96 13.62
CA GLN A 241 -4.17 -12.87 12.99
C GLN A 241 -3.88 -12.75 11.49
N GLY A 242 -4.52 -11.82 10.77
CA GLY A 242 -4.20 -11.57 9.36
C GLY A 242 -2.86 -10.86 9.17
N ASP A 243 -2.23 -11.00 8.00
CA ASP A 243 -0.94 -10.36 7.66
C ASP A 243 -1.05 -8.86 7.32
N ARG A 244 -2.26 -8.31 7.32
CA ARG A 244 -2.57 -6.89 7.09
C ARG A 244 -2.69 -6.13 8.40
N LEU A 245 -1.56 -5.59 8.86
CA LEU A 245 -1.42 -4.93 10.16
C LEU A 245 -1.70 -3.43 10.12
N GLU A 246 -2.12 -2.89 8.97
CA GLU A 246 -2.39 -1.46 8.89
C GLU A 246 -3.66 -1.07 9.67
N PRO A 247 -3.73 0.14 10.27
CA PRO A 247 -4.89 0.55 11.06
C PRO A 247 -6.23 0.48 10.32
N SER A 248 -6.23 0.66 9.00
CA SER A 248 -7.44 0.56 8.17
C SER A 248 -8.00 -0.86 8.05
N PHE A 249 -7.23 -1.87 8.48
CA PHE A 249 -7.61 -3.28 8.43
C PHE A 249 -8.00 -3.84 9.80
N GLU A 250 -7.72 -3.16 10.92
CA GLU A 250 -7.94 -3.67 12.29
C GLU A 250 -9.35 -4.26 12.50
N ASP A 251 -10.39 -3.59 11.99
CA ASP A 251 -11.80 -3.99 12.14
C ASP A 251 -12.38 -4.70 10.90
N VAL A 252 -11.54 -5.06 9.93
CA VAL A 252 -11.98 -5.73 8.69
C VAL A 252 -12.15 -7.22 8.96
N GLY A 253 -13.39 -7.71 8.94
CA GLY A 253 -13.67 -9.15 9.02
C GLY A 253 -13.17 -9.93 7.80
N GLY A 254 -12.84 -11.21 8.00
CA GLY A 254 -12.44 -12.11 6.90
C GLY A 254 -11.04 -11.88 6.35
N GLN A 255 -10.12 -11.31 7.15
CA GLN A 255 -8.71 -11.23 6.77
C GLN A 255 -8.06 -12.60 6.55
N TRP A 256 -8.61 -13.64 7.17
CA TRP A 256 -8.24 -15.04 7.01
C TRP A 256 -9.47 -15.92 7.24
N ASP A 257 -9.42 -17.19 6.83
CA ASP A 257 -10.58 -18.08 6.85
C ASP A 257 -10.83 -18.65 8.27
N ARG A 258 -10.01 -19.62 8.69
CA ARG A 258 -10.21 -20.33 9.97
C ARG A 258 -9.01 -21.19 10.37
N ILE A 259 -9.05 -21.64 11.63
CA ILE A 259 -8.36 -22.86 12.05
C ILE A 259 -9.38 -24.00 11.97
N TRP A 260 -9.11 -24.98 11.11
CA TRP A 260 -9.96 -26.14 10.94
C TRP A 260 -9.32 -27.35 11.62
N ILE A 261 -9.94 -27.83 12.71
CA ILE A 261 -9.49 -29.01 13.45
C ILE A 261 -10.44 -30.17 13.17
N ASN A 262 -9.93 -31.23 12.55
CA ASN A 262 -10.66 -32.49 12.34
C ASN A 262 -10.51 -33.44 13.55
N GLU A 263 -11.23 -34.56 13.51
CA GLU A 263 -11.11 -35.65 14.51
C GLU A 263 -9.65 -36.06 14.70
N GLY A 264 -9.08 -35.85 15.88
CA GLY A 264 -7.65 -36.03 16.12
C GLY A 264 -7.30 -36.52 17.52
N ALA A 265 -5.98 -36.62 17.77
CA ALA A 265 -5.47 -36.76 19.12
C ALA A 265 -5.80 -35.49 19.94
N ALA A 266 -5.70 -35.54 21.27
CA ALA A 266 -6.03 -34.41 22.13
C ALA A 266 -5.22 -33.15 21.72
N SER A 267 -5.90 -32.15 21.16
CA SER A 267 -5.37 -30.80 20.92
C SER A 267 -5.49 -29.97 22.20
N TYR A 268 -4.49 -29.13 22.47
CA TYR A 268 -4.47 -28.24 23.62
C TYR A 268 -4.35 -26.80 23.11
N ILE A 269 -5.37 -26.01 23.36
CA ILE A 269 -5.45 -24.58 23.02
C ILE A 269 -5.41 -23.79 24.32
#